data_AF-A0A653SEV5-F1
#
_entry.id   AF-A0A653SEV5-F1
#
_cell.length_a   1.000
_cell.length_b   1.000
_cell.length_c   1.000
_cell.angle_alpha   90.00
_cell.angle_beta   90.00
_cell.angle_gamma   90.00
#
_symmetry.space_group_name_H-M   'P 1'
#
loop_
_entity.id
_entity.type
_entity.pdbx_description
1 polymer ?
#
loop_
_entity_poly.entity_id
_entity_poly.type
_entity_poly.pdbx_seq_one_letter_code
_entity_poly.pdbx_strand_id
1 'polypeptide(L)'
;MIPLSKHDLDSVEKLSAASDSEVIAILPDLFKWFEDCNWPVFPAICKRISKLQTGHQTEIKNVLLGQDVILKCNVVGHLFPLMDLAQVLQYRSLLQSLVDNASLEDFTEGLIDYVEIQLSRIAKNT
;
A
#
# COMPACT_ATOMS: atom_id res chain seq x y z
N MET A 1 4.28 -17.26 -6.17
CA MET A 1 4.61 -15.82 -6.03
C MET A 1 3.38 -15.05 -5.62
N ILE A 2 2.27 -15.20 -6.34
CA ILE A 2 0.95 -14.80 -5.84
C ILE A 2 0.50 -15.88 -4.83
N PRO A 3 0.15 -15.52 -3.60
CA PRO A 3 -0.41 -16.48 -2.64
C PRO A 3 -1.70 -17.13 -3.17
N LEU A 4 -1.95 -18.37 -2.80
CA LEU A 4 -3.22 -19.07 -3.05
C LEU A 4 -4.13 -19.10 -1.83
N SER A 5 -3.60 -18.77 -0.65
CA SER A 5 -4.34 -18.65 0.60
C SER A 5 -3.64 -17.68 1.54
N LYS A 6 -4.36 -17.20 2.57
CA LYS A 6 -3.80 -16.31 3.60
C LYS A 6 -2.60 -16.88 4.39
N HIS A 7 -2.39 -18.20 4.33
CA HIS A 7 -1.28 -18.91 4.97
C HIS A 7 -0.27 -19.48 3.95
N ASP A 8 -0.34 -19.11 2.67
CA ASP A 8 0.59 -19.57 1.64
C ASP A 8 1.94 -18.84 1.77
N LEU A 9 2.69 -19.23 2.82
CA LEU A 9 3.99 -18.67 3.17
C LEU A 9 5.05 -19.02 2.11
N ASP A 10 4.90 -20.17 1.45
CA ASP A 10 5.80 -20.61 0.37
C ASP A 10 5.74 -19.65 -0.83
N SER A 11 4.55 -19.16 -1.18
CA SER A 11 4.41 -18.19 -2.27
C SER A 11 5.07 -16.85 -1.96
N VAL A 12 4.98 -16.38 -0.71
CA VAL A 12 5.62 -15.12 -0.32
C VAL A 12 7.12 -15.25 -0.12
N GLU A 13 7.62 -16.45 0.22
CA GLU A 13 9.06 -16.74 0.19
C GLU A 13 9.60 -16.62 -1.25
N LYS A 14 8.91 -17.24 -2.23
CA LYS A 14 9.25 -17.09 -3.66
C LYS A 14 9.17 -15.64 -4.13
N LEU A 15 8.14 -14.91 -3.69
CA LEU A 15 7.96 -13.48 -3.99
C LEU A 15 9.15 -12.64 -3.46
N SER A 16 9.70 -13.00 -2.30
CA SER A 16 10.82 -12.27 -1.70
C SER A 16 12.11 -12.38 -2.53
N ALA A 17 12.29 -13.48 -3.26
CA ALA A 17 13.45 -13.75 -4.09
C ALA A 17 13.28 -13.32 -5.57
N ALA A 18 12.07 -12.93 -5.97
CA ALA A 18 11.77 -12.57 -7.35
C ALA A 18 12.38 -11.22 -7.75
N SER A 19 12.71 -11.08 -9.04
CA SER A 19 13.18 -9.82 -9.63
C SER A 19 12.09 -8.74 -9.60
N ASP A 20 12.49 -7.48 -9.64
CA ASP A 20 11.55 -6.36 -9.64
C ASP A 20 10.59 -6.42 -10.84
N SER A 21 11.07 -6.82 -12.02
CA SER A 21 10.23 -6.99 -13.21
C SER A 21 9.17 -8.07 -13.04
N GLU A 22 9.50 -9.18 -12.39
CA GLU A 22 8.52 -10.24 -12.12
C GLU A 22 7.47 -9.79 -11.11
N VAL A 23 7.88 -9.05 -10.08
CA VAL A 23 6.95 -8.51 -9.08
C VAL A 23 6.04 -7.44 -9.68
N ILE A 24 6.57 -6.54 -10.49
CA ILE A 24 5.78 -5.52 -11.20
C ILE A 24 4.73 -6.16 -12.10
N ALA A 25 5.09 -7.24 -12.82
CA ALA A 25 4.16 -7.94 -13.71
C ALA A 25 2.95 -8.56 -13.01
N ILE A 26 3.06 -8.89 -11.71
CA ILE A 26 1.97 -9.48 -10.91
C ILE A 26 1.41 -8.51 -9.87
N LEU A 27 1.83 -7.24 -9.89
CA LEU A 27 1.51 -6.28 -8.85
C LEU A 27 -0.01 -6.09 -8.66
N PRO A 28 -0.85 -6.01 -9.70
CA PRO A 28 -2.30 -5.94 -9.53
C PRO A 28 -2.88 -7.12 -8.73
N ASP A 29 -2.35 -8.33 -8.89
CA ASP A 29 -2.81 -9.50 -8.14
C ASP A 29 -2.29 -9.49 -6.70
N LEU A 30 -1.11 -8.92 -6.44
CA LEU A 30 -0.59 -8.77 -5.09
C LEU A 30 -1.41 -7.78 -4.26
N PHE A 31 -1.95 -6.72 -4.88
CA PHE A 31 -2.81 -5.75 -4.17
C PHE A 31 -4.15 -6.35 -3.72
N LYS A 32 -4.62 -7.45 -4.31
CA LYS A 32 -5.80 -8.19 -3.78
C LYS A 32 -5.54 -8.77 -2.39
N TRP A 33 -4.28 -8.98 -2.02
CA TRP A 33 -3.90 -9.47 -0.69
C TRP A 33 -3.84 -8.36 0.37
N PHE A 34 -4.18 -7.12 0.01
CA PHE A 34 -4.30 -5.99 0.93
C PHE A 34 -5.73 -5.82 1.46
N GLU A 35 -6.65 -6.76 1.21
CA GLU A 35 -8.00 -6.72 1.77
C GLU A 35 -8.02 -6.92 3.30
N ASP A 36 -7.03 -7.60 3.86
CA ASP A 36 -6.96 -7.87 5.31
C ASP A 36 -5.50 -7.93 5.79
N CYS A 37 -5.11 -6.93 6.59
CA CYS A 37 -3.76 -6.86 7.15
C CYS A 37 -3.46 -7.95 8.18
N ASN A 38 -4.47 -8.69 8.66
CA ASN A 38 -4.30 -9.81 9.57
C ASN A 38 -3.90 -11.10 8.85
N TRP A 39 -3.92 -11.14 7.52
CA TRP A 39 -3.46 -12.30 6.77
C TRP A 39 -1.95 -12.51 6.96
N PRO A 40 -1.48 -13.70 7.35
CA PRO A 40 -0.05 -13.95 7.57
C PRO A 40 0.86 -13.63 6.39
N VAL A 41 0.35 -13.69 5.16
CA VAL A 41 1.09 -13.30 3.94
C VAL A 41 1.27 -11.78 3.79
N PHE A 42 0.38 -10.96 4.37
CA PHE A 42 0.32 -9.51 4.15
C PHE A 42 1.66 -8.79 4.46
N PRO A 43 2.31 -8.99 5.63
CA PRO A 43 3.54 -8.28 5.95
C PRO A 43 4.68 -8.57 4.95
N ALA A 44 4.75 -9.81 4.45
CA ALA A 44 5.77 -10.20 3.47
C ALA A 44 5.54 -9.53 2.10
N ILE A 45 4.28 -9.38 1.69
CA ILE A 45 3.91 -8.69 0.45
C ILE A 45 4.23 -7.20 0.57
N CYS A 46 3.83 -6.53 1.66
CA CYS A 46 4.15 -5.12 1.88
C CYS A 46 5.66 -4.88 1.85
N LYS A 47 6.43 -5.71 2.55
CA LYS A 47 7.90 -5.63 2.58
C LYS A 47 8.52 -5.84 1.20
N ARG A 48 7.94 -6.67 0.33
CA ARG A 48 8.48 -6.87 -1.03
C ARG A 48 8.16 -5.68 -1.92
N ILE A 49 6.93 -5.18 -1.88
CA ILE A 49 6.49 -4.03 -2.69
C ILE A 49 7.24 -2.76 -2.28
N SER A 50 7.49 -2.56 -0.98
CA SER A 50 8.16 -1.36 -0.48
C SER A 50 9.62 -1.21 -0.96
N LYS A 51 10.24 -2.30 -1.43
CA LYS A 51 11.59 -2.29 -2.00
C LYS A 51 11.62 -1.88 -3.48
N LEU A 52 10.49 -1.88 -4.17
CA LEU A 52 10.42 -1.47 -5.57
C LEU A 52 10.70 0.02 -5.67
N GLN A 53 11.70 0.40 -6.46
CA GLN A 53 12.02 1.81 -6.67
C GLN A 53 11.00 2.51 -7.58
N THR A 54 10.46 1.79 -8.57
CA THR A 54 9.48 2.27 -9.55
C THR A 54 8.49 1.18 -9.92
N GLY A 55 7.51 1.48 -10.78
CA GLY A 55 6.58 0.49 -11.37
C GLY A 55 5.32 0.22 -10.55
N HIS A 56 5.21 0.76 -9.33
CA HIS A 56 4.05 0.59 -8.44
C HIS A 56 3.07 1.77 -8.46
N GLN A 57 3.38 2.81 -9.25
CA GLN A 57 2.62 4.06 -9.23
C GLN A 57 1.18 3.90 -9.68
N THR A 58 0.95 3.07 -10.70
CA THR A 58 -0.38 2.85 -11.27
C THR A 58 -1.28 2.17 -10.25
N GLU A 59 -0.81 1.08 -9.64
CA GLU A 59 -1.55 0.26 -8.70
C GLU A 59 -1.87 1.04 -7.43
N ILE A 60 -0.91 1.77 -6.85
CA ILE A 60 -1.16 2.60 -5.68
C ILE A 60 -2.17 3.70 -6.00
N LYS A 61 -2.06 4.38 -7.15
CA LYS A 61 -3.05 5.39 -7.55
C LYS A 61 -4.44 4.79 -7.72
N ASN A 62 -4.55 3.60 -8.32
CA ASN A 62 -5.83 2.92 -8.49
C ASN A 62 -6.48 2.60 -7.14
N VAL A 63 -5.71 2.18 -6.14
CA VAL A 63 -6.22 2.00 -4.77
C VAL A 63 -6.69 3.32 -4.18
N LEU A 64 -5.85 4.35 -4.19
CA LEU A 64 -6.17 5.63 -3.55
C LEU A 64 -7.37 6.34 -4.20
N LEU A 65 -7.57 6.17 -5.52
CA LEU A 65 -8.72 6.70 -6.25
C LEU A 65 -9.95 5.77 -6.21
N GLY A 66 -9.79 4.55 -5.71
CA GLY A 66 -10.85 3.56 -5.58
C GLY A 66 -11.85 3.91 -4.48
N GLN A 67 -12.82 3.02 -4.28
CA GLN A 67 -13.87 3.17 -3.24
C GLN A 67 -13.63 2.28 -2.01
N ASP A 68 -12.73 1.30 -2.11
CA ASP A 68 -12.45 0.38 -1.01
C ASP A 68 -11.60 1.07 0.07
N VAL A 69 -12.27 1.47 1.17
CA VAL A 69 -11.65 2.19 2.28
C VAL A 69 -10.64 1.31 3.02
N ILE A 70 -10.92 0.01 3.19
CA ILE A 70 -10.00 -0.93 3.85
C ILE A 70 -8.71 -1.08 3.05
N LEU A 71 -8.82 -1.21 1.73
CA LEU A 71 -7.66 -1.29 0.84
C LEU A 71 -6.81 -0.02 0.92
N LYS A 72 -7.44 1.17 0.96
CA LYS A 72 -6.74 2.44 1.19
C LYS A 72 -6.04 2.46 2.54
N CYS A 73 -6.73 2.07 3.63
CA CYS A 73 -6.15 1.99 4.96
C CYS A 73 -4.91 1.10 4.97
N ASN A 74 -4.98 -0.07 4.35
CA ASN A 74 -3.87 -1.00 4.35
C ASN A 74 -2.67 -0.51 3.52
N VAL A 75 -2.91 0.23 2.44
CA VAL A 75 -1.83 0.88 1.68
C VAL A 75 -1.20 2.02 2.48
N VAL A 76 -2.00 2.95 3.00
CA VAL A 76 -1.49 4.17 3.65
C VAL A 76 -0.94 3.88 5.05
N GLY A 77 -1.57 2.96 5.78
CA GLY A 77 -1.23 2.59 7.16
C GLY A 77 -0.14 1.53 7.30
N HIS A 78 0.11 0.70 6.27
CA HIS A 78 1.08 -0.40 6.39
C HIS A 78 2.13 -0.45 5.28
N LEU A 79 1.79 -0.16 4.02
CA LEU A 79 2.79 -0.11 2.96
C LEU A 79 3.60 1.20 2.99
N PHE A 80 2.94 2.35 3.05
CA PHE A 80 3.64 3.65 3.01
C PHE A 80 4.68 3.83 4.14
N PRO A 81 4.46 3.36 5.39
CA PRO A 81 5.50 3.38 6.43
C PRO A 81 6.78 2.63 6.09
N LEU A 82 6.71 1.62 5.20
CA LEU A 82 7.86 0.82 4.79
C LEU A 82 8.57 1.36 3.55
N MET A 83 7.99 2.34 2.87
CA MET A 83 8.51 2.94 1.65
C MET A 83 9.41 4.14 1.95
N ASP A 84 10.35 4.41 1.05
CA ASP A 84 11.19 5.61 1.10
C ASP A 84 10.31 6.87 1.04
N LEU A 85 10.66 7.88 1.85
CA LEU A 85 9.87 9.10 1.92
C LEU A 85 9.75 9.81 0.56
N ALA A 86 10.81 9.79 -0.25
CA ALA A 86 10.80 10.36 -1.59
C ALA A 86 9.79 9.69 -2.52
N GLN A 87 9.46 8.41 -2.29
CA GLN A 87 8.40 7.72 -3.03
C GLN A 87 7.03 8.14 -2.53
N VAL A 88 6.84 8.16 -1.21
CA VAL A 88 5.56 8.58 -0.58
C VAL A 88 5.20 10.03 -0.94
N LEU A 89 6.20 10.91 -1.02
CA LEU A 89 6.05 12.31 -1.43
C LEU A 89 5.35 12.47 -2.79
N GLN A 90 5.52 11.52 -3.72
CA GLN A 90 4.89 11.56 -5.04
C GLN A 90 3.36 11.47 -4.96
N TYR A 91 2.81 10.99 -3.84
CA TYR A 91 1.38 10.85 -3.60
C TYR A 91 0.80 11.99 -2.75
N ARG A 92 1.59 13.01 -2.37
CA ARG A 92 1.16 14.10 -1.47
C ARG A 92 -0.16 14.74 -1.89
N SER A 93 -0.31 15.07 -3.17
CA SER A 93 -1.55 15.70 -3.68
C SER A 93 -2.76 14.76 -3.61
N LEU A 94 -2.56 13.46 -3.85
CA LEU A 94 -3.64 12.47 -3.70
C LEU A 94 -4.02 12.28 -2.22
N LEU A 95 -3.03 12.22 -1.33
CA LEU A 95 -3.26 12.15 0.11
C LEU A 95 -4.03 13.38 0.60
N GLN A 96 -3.68 14.59 0.15
CA GLN A 96 -4.45 15.80 0.48
C GLN A 96 -5.88 15.72 -0.05
N SER A 97 -6.07 15.25 -1.29
CA SER A 97 -7.40 15.05 -1.87
C SER A 97 -8.27 14.07 -1.08
N LEU A 98 -7.68 13.05 -0.43
CA LEU A 98 -8.42 12.12 0.44
C LEU A 98 -8.93 12.80 1.71
N VAL A 99 -8.15 13.72 2.29
CA VAL A 99 -8.60 14.52 3.45
C VAL A 99 -9.71 15.49 3.03
N ASP A 100 -9.50 16.20 1.93
CA ASP A 100 -10.41 17.26 1.47
C ASP A 100 -11.79 16.71 1.04
N ASN A 101 -11.84 15.45 0.61
CA ASN A 101 -13.06 14.79 0.10
C ASN A 101 -13.47 13.57 0.94
N ALA A 102 -13.03 13.50 2.19
CA ALA A 102 -13.28 12.36 3.07
C ALA A 102 -14.78 12.09 3.27
N SER A 103 -15.20 10.84 3.11
CA SER A 103 -16.52 10.35 3.48
C SER A 103 -16.60 10.01 4.97
N LEU A 104 -17.81 9.79 5.49
CA LEU A 104 -18.00 9.31 6.86
C LEU A 104 -17.35 7.92 7.08
N GLU A 105 -17.35 7.08 6.05
CA GLU A 105 -16.72 5.76 6.09
C GLU A 105 -15.19 5.89 6.23
N ASP A 106 -14.57 6.81 5.47
CA ASP A 106 -13.12 7.08 5.57
C ASP A 106 -12.71 7.49 7.00
N PHE A 107 -13.55 8.27 7.70
CA PHE A 107 -13.32 8.59 9.11
C PHE A 107 -13.55 7.39 10.04
N THR A 108 -14.63 6.64 9.81
CA THR A 108 -15.01 5.51 10.67
C THR A 108 -13.96 4.40 10.66
N GLU A 109 -13.41 4.11 9.48
CA GLU A 109 -12.36 3.11 9.29
C GLU A 109 -10.94 3.62 9.61
N GLY A 110 -10.81 4.89 10.03
CA GLY A 110 -9.53 5.48 10.43
C GLY A 110 -8.58 5.81 9.27
N LEU A 111 -9.07 5.85 8.02
CA LEU A 111 -8.24 6.19 6.87
C LEU A 111 -7.58 7.55 7.03
N ILE A 112 -8.34 8.54 7.49
CA ILE A 112 -7.86 9.93 7.58
C ILE A 112 -6.73 10.07 8.59
N ASP A 113 -6.77 9.34 9.70
CA ASP A 113 -5.67 9.31 10.68
C ASP A 113 -4.37 8.81 10.03
N TYR A 114 -4.44 7.72 9.25
CA TYR A 114 -3.27 7.22 8.52
C TYR A 114 -2.76 8.23 7.50
N VAL A 115 -3.66 8.89 6.76
CA VAL A 115 -3.30 9.90 5.76
C VAL A 115 -2.61 11.10 6.41
N GLU A 116 -3.14 11.62 7.51
CA GLU A 116 -2.55 12.75 8.24
C GLU A 116 -1.18 12.41 8.84
N ILE A 117 -0.98 11.17 9.30
CA ILE A 117 0.34 10.68 9.72
C ILE A 117 1.33 10.77 8.55
N GLN A 118 0.96 10.32 7.35
CA GLN A 118 1.85 10.39 6.18
C GLN A 118 2.10 11.83 5.72
N LEU A 119 1.07 12.69 5.71
CA LEU A 119 1.23 14.10 5.37
C LEU A 119 2.14 14.83 6.37
N SER A 120 2.00 14.53 7.66
CA SER A 120 2.88 15.04 8.72
C SER A 120 4.31 14.53 8.57
N ARG A 121 4.49 13.27 8.21
CA ARG A 121 5.80 12.67 7.92
C ARG A 121 6.49 13.37 6.76
N ILE A 122 5.75 13.70 5.71
CA ILE A 122 6.23 14.49 4.57
C ILE A 122 6.63 15.89 5.03
N ALA A 123 5.76 16.62 5.73
CA ALA A 123 6.00 18.01 6.11
C ALA A 123 7.20 18.21 7.04
N LYS A 124 7.51 17.23 7.90
CA LYS A 124 8.66 17.31 8.84
C LYS A 124 10.03 17.14 8.16
N ASN A 125 10.07 16.71 6.90
CA ASN A 125 11.30 16.33 6.19
C ASN A 125 11.51 17.14 4.90
N THR A 126 10.73 18.20 4.70
CA THR A 126 10.84 19.19 3.62
C THR A 126 11.14 20.55 4.21
#